data_AF-A0A4U5N6R4-F1
#
_entry.id   AF-A0A4U5N6R4-F1
#
_cell.length_a   1.000
_cell.length_b   1.000
_cell.length_c   1.000
_cell.angle_alpha   90.00
_cell.angle_beta   90.00
_cell.angle_gamma   90.00
#
_symmetry.space_group_name_H-M   'P 1'
#
loop_
_entity.id
_entity.type
_entity.pdbx_description
1 polymer ?
#
loop_
_entity_poly.entity_id
_entity_poly.type
_entity_poly.pdbx_seq_one_letter_code
_entity_poly.pdbx_strand_id
1 'polypeptide(L)'
;MIFKPKPEPSADVRQELNEIKKLCAKHELLCRAFSKWRDDIDQNEAQLEILNSSASSLRQRHRALSERLAGKPADPEHLVSLQKEIRSIERQVDAWIREIAAINDARKKLDIEFIQLRSKLQRSATNIEIANIDFEKLEHQHRDKWKSFLASTEIRS
;
A
#
# COMPACT_ATOMS: atom_id res chain seq x y z
N MET A 1 21.89 53.97 19.71
CA MET A 1 21.37 52.60 19.92
C MET A 1 22.30 51.62 19.21
N ILE A 2 22.96 50.72 19.94
CA ILE A 2 23.76 49.66 19.33
C ILE A 2 22.80 48.52 18.98
N PHE A 3 22.41 48.41 17.71
CA PHE A 3 21.70 47.22 17.22
C PHE A 3 22.70 46.07 17.14
N LYS A 4 22.65 45.14 18.11
CA LYS A 4 23.31 43.85 17.92
C LYS A 4 22.51 43.05 16.87
N PRO A 5 23.19 42.46 15.88
CA PRO A 5 22.51 41.65 14.88
C PRO A 5 21.81 40.46 15.54
N LYS A 6 20.64 40.12 15.00
CA LYS A 6 19.87 38.93 15.38
C LYS A 6 20.80 37.71 15.37
N PRO A 7 20.79 36.84 16.41
CA PRO A 7 21.54 35.60 16.34
C PRO A 7 21.01 34.76 15.18
N GLU A 8 21.82 34.62 14.12
CA GLU A 8 21.51 33.73 13.01
C GLU A 8 21.64 32.27 13.46
N PRO A 9 20.81 31.35 12.93
CA PRO A 9 21.09 29.93 13.05
C PRO A 9 22.47 29.66 12.45
N SER A 10 23.31 28.89 13.15
CA SER A 10 24.59 28.46 12.59
C SER A 10 24.35 27.68 11.29
N ALA A 11 25.32 27.67 10.38
CA ALA A 11 25.26 26.86 9.16
C ALA A 11 24.90 25.39 9.46
N ASP A 12 25.39 24.91 10.61
CA ASP A 12 25.11 23.59 11.21
C ASP A 12 23.61 23.33 11.43
N VAL A 13 22.90 24.24 12.11
CA VAL A 13 21.45 24.12 12.37
C VAL A 13 20.64 24.15 11.06
N ARG A 14 21.07 24.97 10.08
CA ARG A 14 20.42 25.02 8.77
C ARG A 14 20.61 23.71 8.00
N GLN A 15 21.77 23.08 8.13
CA GLN A 15 22.06 21.80 7.51
C GLN A 15 21.22 20.69 8.14
N GLU A 16 21.21 20.57 9.46
CA GLU A 16 20.41 19.57 10.19
C GLU A 16 18.91 19.69 9.86
N LEU A 17 18.36 20.92 9.83
CA LEU A 17 16.96 21.14 9.47
C LEU A 17 16.64 20.69 8.03
N ASN A 18 17.58 20.87 7.09
CA ASN A 18 17.41 20.41 5.71
C ASN A 18 17.47 18.89 5.60
N GLU A 19 18.27 18.22 6.42
CA GLU A 19 18.32 16.76 6.49
C GLU A 19 17.02 16.17 7.05
N ILE A 20 16.48 16.77 8.12
CA ILE A 20 15.17 16.41 8.68
C ILE A 20 14.07 16.57 7.62
N LYS A 21 14.04 17.68 6.88
CA LYS A 21 13.07 17.91 5.79
C LYS A 21 13.16 16.83 4.71
N LYS A 22 14.38 16.46 4.29
CA LYS A 22 14.59 15.39 3.30
C LYS A 22 14.11 14.04 3.81
N LEU A 23 14.31 13.77 5.09
CA LEU A 23 13.83 12.55 5.74
C LEU A 23 12.30 12.49 5.74
N CYS A 24 11.62 13.57 6.15
CA CYS A 24 10.15 13.67 6.12
C CYS A 24 9.59 13.46 4.71
N ALA A 25 10.18 14.08 3.70
CA ALA A 25 9.76 13.90 2.30
C ALA A 25 9.89 12.44 1.84
N LYS A 26 10.99 11.75 2.21
CA LYS A 26 11.17 10.32 1.91
C LYS A 26 10.14 9.46 2.63
N HIS A 27 9.83 9.77 3.89
CA HIS A 27 8.81 9.06 4.66
C HIS A 27 7.43 9.21 4.02
N GLU A 28 7.06 10.42 3.61
CA GLU A 28 5.79 10.68 2.93
C GLU A 28 5.63 9.88 1.63
N LEU A 29 6.71 9.79 0.82
CA LEU A 29 6.71 8.95 -0.38
C LEU A 29 6.49 7.48 -0.07
N LEU A 30 7.09 6.96 1.00
CA LEU A 30 6.86 5.57 1.44
C LEU A 30 5.43 5.35 1.91
N CYS A 31 4.85 6.29 2.64
CA CYS A 31 3.45 6.21 3.07
C CYS A 31 2.50 6.18 1.86
N ARG A 32 2.73 7.05 0.86
CA ARG A 32 1.95 7.04 -0.39
C ARG A 32 2.09 5.71 -1.15
N ALA A 33 3.31 5.17 -1.23
CA ALA A 33 3.54 3.88 -1.87
C ALA A 33 2.82 2.74 -1.14
N PHE A 34 2.77 2.78 0.19
CA PHE A 34 2.05 1.80 1.00
C PHE A 34 0.53 1.94 0.88
N SER A 35 0.00 3.16 0.83
CA SER A 35 -1.42 3.40 0.54
C SER A 35 -1.81 2.83 -0.81
N LYS A 36 -1.00 3.07 -1.85
CA LYS A 36 -1.23 2.48 -3.17
C LYS A 36 -1.20 0.96 -3.14
N TRP A 37 -0.21 0.36 -2.49
CA TRP A 37 -0.13 -1.10 -2.33
C TRP A 37 -1.40 -1.65 -1.65
N ARG A 38 -1.93 -0.95 -0.65
CA ARG A 38 -3.18 -1.33 0.01
C ARG A 38 -4.36 -1.31 -0.96
N ASP A 39 -4.48 -0.25 -1.77
CA ASP A 39 -5.56 -0.15 -2.75
C ASP A 39 -5.42 -1.28 -3.82
N ASP A 40 -4.19 -1.63 -4.21
CA ASP A 40 -3.92 -2.71 -5.16
C ASP A 40 -4.27 -4.11 -4.59
N ILE A 41 -4.03 -4.37 -3.29
CA ILE A 41 -4.44 -5.65 -2.66
C ILE A 41 -5.95 -5.72 -2.47
N ASP A 42 -6.62 -4.62 -2.12
CA ASP A 42 -8.09 -4.57 -2.01
C ASP A 42 -8.74 -4.90 -3.37
N GLN A 43 -8.19 -4.38 -4.48
CA GLN A 43 -8.62 -4.73 -5.82
C GLN A 43 -8.40 -6.22 -6.14
N ASN A 44 -7.25 -6.79 -5.75
CA ASN A 44 -6.97 -8.21 -5.94
C ASN A 44 -7.96 -9.11 -5.18
N GLU A 45 -8.34 -8.72 -3.96
CA GLU A 45 -9.35 -9.43 -3.17
C GLU A 45 -10.74 -9.36 -3.81
N ALA A 46 -11.14 -8.20 -4.31
CA ALA A 46 -12.39 -8.06 -5.05
C ALA A 46 -12.43 -8.94 -6.31
N GLN A 47 -11.32 -9.07 -7.03
CA GLN A 47 -11.21 -9.99 -8.18
C GLN A 47 -11.40 -11.46 -7.77
N LEU A 48 -10.83 -11.87 -6.63
CA LEU A 48 -11.01 -13.22 -6.10
C LEU A 48 -12.46 -13.49 -5.68
N GLU A 49 -13.16 -12.50 -5.12
CA GLU A 49 -14.57 -12.62 -4.76
C GLU A 49 -15.46 -12.83 -5.99
N ILE A 50 -15.23 -12.05 -7.06
CA ILE A 50 -15.92 -12.21 -8.35
C ILE A 50 -15.68 -13.61 -8.92
N LEU A 51 -14.44 -14.10 -8.89
CA LEU A 51 -14.12 -15.45 -9.35
C LEU A 51 -14.81 -16.53 -8.53
N ASN A 52 -14.90 -16.37 -7.20
CA ASN A 52 -15.55 -17.34 -6.34
C ASN A 52 -17.08 -17.37 -6.55
N SER A 53 -17.69 -16.20 -6.75
CA SER A 53 -19.10 -16.10 -7.15
C SER A 53 -19.35 -16.79 -8.50
N SER A 54 -18.48 -16.52 -9.47
CA SER A 54 -18.53 -17.15 -10.79
C SER A 54 -18.42 -18.66 -10.66
N ALA A 55 -17.43 -19.17 -9.90
CA ALA A 55 -17.23 -20.60 -9.63
C ALA A 55 -18.46 -21.28 -9.04
N SER A 56 -19.19 -20.58 -8.16
CA SER A 56 -20.43 -21.09 -7.59
C SER A 56 -21.54 -21.24 -8.64
N SER A 57 -21.68 -20.27 -9.56
CA SER A 57 -22.60 -20.36 -10.70
C SER A 57 -22.28 -21.55 -11.62
N LEU A 58 -21.01 -21.78 -11.92
CA LEU A 58 -20.62 -22.92 -12.75
C LEU A 58 -20.85 -24.26 -12.08
N ARG A 59 -20.60 -24.37 -10.76
CA ARG A 59 -20.95 -25.58 -10.00
C ARG A 59 -22.44 -25.86 -10.06
N GLN A 60 -23.30 -24.84 -9.98
CA GLN A 60 -24.74 -25.00 -10.13
C GLN A 60 -25.12 -25.50 -11.53
N ARG A 61 -24.55 -24.91 -12.58
CA ARG A 61 -24.77 -25.34 -13.97
C ARG A 61 -24.31 -26.77 -14.21
N HIS A 62 -23.14 -27.14 -13.67
CA HIS A 62 -22.62 -28.51 -13.75
C HIS A 62 -23.56 -29.52 -13.07
N ARG A 63 -24.10 -29.20 -11.88
CA ARG A 63 -25.09 -30.05 -11.21
C ARG A 63 -26.34 -30.22 -12.07
N ALA A 64 -26.90 -29.14 -12.59
CA ALA A 64 -28.09 -29.18 -13.45
C ALA A 64 -27.87 -30.04 -14.71
N LEU A 65 -26.67 -29.97 -15.31
CA LEU A 65 -26.29 -30.83 -16.42
C LEU A 65 -26.19 -32.30 -16.01
N SER A 66 -25.58 -32.58 -14.87
CA SER A 66 -25.43 -33.95 -14.36
C SER A 66 -26.80 -34.58 -14.07
N GLU A 67 -27.73 -33.82 -13.48
CA GLU A 67 -29.12 -34.24 -13.26
C GLU A 67 -29.85 -34.52 -14.57
N ARG A 68 -29.71 -33.64 -15.58
CA ARG A 68 -30.30 -33.83 -16.92
C ARG A 68 -29.74 -35.07 -17.63
N LEU A 69 -28.44 -35.35 -17.48
CA LEU A 69 -27.81 -36.54 -18.04
C LEU A 69 -28.24 -37.83 -17.32
N ALA A 70 -28.39 -37.77 -15.99
CA ALA A 70 -28.86 -38.90 -15.18
C ALA A 70 -30.29 -39.34 -15.58
N GLY A 71 -31.11 -38.42 -16.07
CA GLY A 71 -32.44 -38.69 -16.63
C GLY A 71 -32.47 -39.51 -17.93
N LYS A 72 -31.30 -39.93 -18.47
CA LYS A 72 -31.15 -40.66 -19.75
C LYS A 72 -31.98 -40.04 -20.88
N PRO A 73 -31.56 -38.87 -21.41
CA PRO A 73 -32.26 -38.23 -22.51
C PRO A 73 -32.30 -39.15 -23.73
N ALA A 74 -33.50 -39.58 -24.11
CA ALA A 74 -33.75 -40.46 -25.26
C ALA A 74 -33.82 -39.67 -26.59
N ASP A 75 -33.97 -38.35 -26.51
CA ASP A 75 -34.17 -37.47 -27.65
C ASP A 75 -32.83 -36.90 -28.17
N PRO A 76 -32.51 -37.08 -29.48
CA PRO A 76 -31.30 -36.54 -30.10
C PRO A 76 -31.12 -35.02 -29.96
N GLU A 77 -32.20 -34.22 -29.99
CA GLU A 77 -32.09 -32.76 -29.85
C GLU A 77 -31.61 -32.35 -28.45
N HIS A 78 -32.12 -33.03 -27.42
CA HIS A 78 -31.66 -32.85 -26.05
C HIS A 78 -30.17 -33.18 -25.88
N LEU A 79 -29.66 -34.22 -26.55
CA LEU A 79 -28.24 -34.59 -26.51
C LEU A 79 -27.35 -33.52 -27.17
N VAL A 80 -27.76 -32.97 -28.31
CA VAL A 80 -27.02 -31.88 -29.00
C VAL A 80 -26.97 -30.62 -28.12
N SER A 81 -28.08 -30.28 -27.46
CA SER A 81 -28.16 -29.16 -26.53
C SER A 81 -27.21 -29.32 -25.34
N LEU A 82 -27.21 -30.50 -24.71
CA LEU A 82 -26.29 -30.83 -23.60
C LEU A 82 -24.82 -30.74 -24.03
N GLN A 83 -24.49 -31.28 -25.21
CA GLN A 83 -23.11 -31.23 -25.73
C GLN A 83 -22.66 -29.80 -26.07
N LYS A 84 -23.58 -28.91 -26.48
CA LYS A 84 -23.29 -27.48 -26.67
C LYS A 84 -23.02 -26.80 -25.33
N GLU A 85 -23.78 -27.15 -24.30
CA GLU A 85 -23.62 -26.58 -22.95
C GLU A 85 -22.33 -27.05 -22.27
N ILE A 86 -21.98 -28.33 -22.37
CA ILE A 86 -20.70 -28.88 -21.88
C ILE A 86 -19.52 -28.13 -22.51
N ARG A 87 -19.50 -27.99 -23.85
CA ARG A 87 -18.46 -27.22 -24.55
C ARG A 87 -18.41 -25.75 -24.13
N SER A 88 -19.55 -25.17 -23.77
CA SER A 88 -19.60 -23.80 -23.26
C SER A 88 -18.99 -23.69 -21.85
N ILE A 89 -19.23 -24.69 -21.00
CA ILE A 89 -18.66 -24.79 -19.65
C ILE A 89 -17.16 -25.02 -19.71
N GLU A 90 -16.67 -25.94 -20.55
CA GLU A 90 -15.24 -26.21 -20.73
C GLU A 90 -14.47 -24.92 -21.09
N ARG A 91 -14.98 -24.14 -22.05
CA ARG A 91 -14.36 -22.85 -22.42
C ARG A 91 -14.32 -21.84 -21.28
N GLN A 92 -15.36 -21.80 -20.43
CA GLN A 92 -15.40 -20.91 -19.27
C GLN A 92 -14.39 -21.35 -18.19
N VAL A 93 -14.28 -22.67 -17.96
CA VAL A 93 -13.25 -23.23 -17.05
C VAL A 93 -11.86 -22.88 -17.52
N ASP A 94 -11.57 -23.04 -18.82
CA ASP A 94 -10.26 -22.70 -19.40
C ASP A 94 -9.94 -21.20 -19.24
N ALA A 95 -10.94 -20.33 -19.39
CA ALA A 95 -10.77 -18.90 -19.15
C ALA A 95 -10.45 -18.61 -17.68
N TRP A 96 -11.19 -19.22 -16.74
CA TRP A 96 -10.95 -19.03 -15.32
C TRP A 96 -9.61 -19.56 -14.84
N ILE A 97 -9.14 -20.69 -15.38
CA ILE A 97 -7.79 -21.20 -15.04
C ILE A 97 -6.74 -20.14 -15.36
N ARG A 98 -6.87 -19.45 -16.50
CA ARG A 98 -5.98 -18.35 -16.88
C ARG A 98 -6.14 -17.13 -15.97
N GLU A 99 -7.36 -16.74 -15.64
CA GLU A 99 -7.65 -15.60 -14.76
C GLU A 99 -7.14 -15.83 -13.33
N ILE A 100 -7.35 -17.03 -12.77
CA ILE A 100 -6.83 -17.43 -11.45
C ILE A 100 -5.30 -17.37 -11.44
N ALA A 101 -4.64 -17.89 -12.49
CA ALA A 101 -3.18 -17.82 -12.60
C ALA A 101 -2.69 -16.36 -12.59
N ALA A 102 -3.32 -15.48 -13.37
CA ALA A 102 -2.98 -14.07 -13.44
C ALA A 102 -3.18 -13.35 -12.10
N ILE A 103 -4.30 -13.59 -11.41
CA ILE A 103 -4.60 -13.00 -10.10
C ILE A 103 -3.62 -13.49 -9.03
N ASN A 104 -3.26 -14.77 -9.07
CA ASN A 104 -2.27 -15.35 -8.16
C ASN A 104 -0.88 -14.74 -8.37
N ASP A 105 -0.45 -14.55 -9.62
CA ASP A 105 0.84 -13.93 -9.91
C ASP A 105 0.87 -12.44 -9.51
N ALA A 106 -0.24 -11.72 -9.70
CA ALA A 106 -0.40 -10.37 -9.17
C ALA A 106 -0.31 -10.34 -7.63
N ARG A 107 -0.98 -11.28 -6.94
CA ARG A 107 -0.94 -11.38 -5.48
C ARG A 107 0.47 -11.66 -4.95
N LYS A 108 1.19 -12.61 -5.54
CA LYS A 108 2.60 -12.89 -5.17
C LYS A 108 3.48 -11.65 -5.30
N LYS A 109 3.28 -10.86 -6.36
CA LYS A 109 4.04 -9.61 -6.55
C LYS A 109 3.73 -8.61 -5.43
N LEU A 110 2.44 -8.45 -5.09
CA LEU A 110 2.02 -7.59 -3.98
C LEU A 110 2.59 -8.06 -2.64
N ASP A 111 2.66 -9.37 -2.38
CA ASP A 111 3.26 -9.89 -1.13
C ASP A 111 4.76 -9.56 -1.02
N ILE A 112 5.50 -9.66 -2.13
CA ILE A 112 6.91 -9.26 -2.17
C ILE A 112 7.05 -7.76 -1.93
N GLU A 113 6.23 -6.94 -2.59
CA GLU A 113 6.22 -5.49 -2.41
C GLU A 113 5.89 -5.10 -0.96
N PHE A 114 4.93 -5.78 -0.33
CA PHE A 114 4.58 -5.57 1.08
C PHE A 114 5.78 -5.78 2.01
N ILE A 115 6.49 -6.90 1.85
CA ILE A 115 7.66 -7.21 2.70
C ILE A 115 8.71 -6.10 2.59
N GLN A 116 8.97 -5.64 1.37
CA GLN A 116 9.95 -4.57 1.12
C GLN A 116 9.49 -3.22 1.66
N LEU A 117 8.24 -2.83 1.40
CA LEU A 117 7.67 -1.56 1.84
C LEU A 117 7.58 -1.49 3.36
N ARG A 118 7.10 -2.56 4.00
CA ARG A 118 7.01 -2.65 5.47
C ARG A 118 8.36 -2.45 6.14
N SER A 119 9.41 -3.12 5.67
CA SER A 119 10.78 -2.96 6.20
C SER A 119 11.31 -1.53 6.01
N LYS A 120 11.03 -0.89 4.87
CA LYS A 120 11.43 0.49 4.60
C LYS A 120 10.66 1.49 5.48
N LEU A 121 9.36 1.29 5.64
CA LEU A 121 8.50 2.13 6.48
C LEU A 121 8.89 2.06 7.95
N GLN A 122 9.11 0.86 8.49
CA GLN A 122 9.54 0.69 9.88
C GLN A 122 10.83 1.45 10.16
N ARG A 123 11.86 1.29 9.31
CA ARG A 123 13.12 2.04 9.45
C ARG A 123 12.91 3.55 9.30
N SER A 124 12.07 3.96 8.35
CA SER A 124 11.78 5.37 8.15
C SER A 124 11.05 6.00 9.33
N ALA A 125 10.11 5.28 9.97
CA ALA A 125 9.38 5.76 11.13
C ALA A 125 10.32 5.97 12.32
N THR A 126 11.19 5.00 12.61
CA THR A 126 12.22 5.15 13.64
C THR A 126 13.14 6.33 13.36
N ASN A 127 13.57 6.52 12.10
CA ASN A 127 14.40 7.69 11.75
C ASN A 127 13.65 9.00 11.97
N ILE A 128 12.34 9.07 11.71
CA ILE A 128 11.52 10.26 11.95
C ILE A 128 11.39 10.54 13.45
N GLU A 129 11.22 9.50 14.28
CA GLU A 129 11.20 9.64 15.74
C GLU A 129 12.53 10.21 16.27
N ILE A 130 13.66 9.69 15.79
CA ILE A 130 14.99 10.21 16.15
C ILE A 130 15.14 11.68 15.71
N ALA A 131 14.77 11.98 14.46
CA ALA A 131 14.82 13.35 13.93
C ALA A 131 13.94 14.33 14.71
N ASN A 132 12.81 13.88 15.24
CA ASN A 132 11.96 14.70 16.12
C ASN A 132 12.66 15.02 17.45
N ILE A 133 13.34 14.05 18.06
CA ILE A 133 14.13 14.26 19.29
C ILE A 133 15.26 15.26 19.03
N ASP A 134 15.97 15.10 17.91
CA ASP A 134 17.04 16.04 17.50
C ASP A 134 16.48 17.45 17.28
N PHE A 135 15.30 17.56 16.65
CA PHE A 135 14.62 18.83 16.46
C PHE A 135 14.23 19.50 17.80
N GLU A 136 13.67 18.76 18.76
CA GLU A 136 13.34 19.28 20.09
C GLU A 136 14.57 19.80 20.82
N LYS A 137 15.69 19.08 20.72
CA LYS A 137 16.97 19.47 21.29
C LYS A 137 17.51 20.74 20.64
N LEU A 138 17.48 20.83 19.31
CA LEU A 138 17.86 22.03 18.56
C LEU A 138 17.02 23.24 18.97
N GLU A 139 15.71 23.04 19.10
CA GLU A 139 14.77 24.08 19.48
C GLU A 139 15.07 24.59 20.91
N HIS A 140 15.38 23.69 21.84
CA HIS A 140 15.79 24.04 23.20
C HIS A 140 17.08 24.86 23.21
N GLN A 141 18.13 24.40 22.51
CA GLN A 141 19.40 25.11 22.41
C GLN A 141 19.24 26.50 21.78
N HIS A 142 18.38 26.62 20.76
CA HIS A 142 18.08 27.90 20.14
C HIS A 142 17.38 28.83 21.14
N ARG A 143 16.37 28.36 21.88
CA ARG A 143 15.71 29.13 22.93
C ARG A 143 16.71 29.61 24.00
N ASP A 144 17.64 28.77 24.42
CA ASP A 144 18.64 29.15 25.42
C ASP A 144 19.59 30.23 24.92
N LYS A 145 20.09 30.10 23.69
CA LYS A 145 20.89 31.14 23.03
C LYS A 145 20.16 32.48 23.01
N TRP A 146 18.86 32.46 22.70
CA TRP A 146 18.03 33.65 22.70
C TRP A 146 17.80 34.25 24.08
N LYS A 147 17.55 33.42 25.10
CA LYS A 147 17.43 33.89 26.49
C LYS A 147 18.73 34.54 26.96
N SER A 148 19.89 33.91 26.71
CA SER A 148 21.19 34.49 27.05
C SER A 148 21.47 35.79 26.32
N PHE A 149 21.10 35.88 25.03
CA PHE A 149 21.21 37.10 24.25
C PHE A 149 20.40 38.25 24.87
N LEU A 150 19.12 38.00 25.20
CA LEU A 150 18.23 39.00 25.79
C LEU A 150 18.64 39.40 27.23
N ALA A 151 19.07 38.46 28.06
CA ALA A 151 19.58 38.78 29.40
C ALA A 151 20.88 39.60 29.36
N SER A 152 21.76 39.34 28.38
CA SER A 152 22.99 40.12 28.20
C SER A 152 22.76 41.56 27.72
N THR A 153 21.56 41.86 27.20
CA THR A 153 21.15 43.23 26.83
C THR A 153 20.57 44.03 28.00
N GLU A 154 20.00 43.38 29.02
CA GLU A 154 19.45 44.04 30.22
C GLU A 154 20.53 44.43 31.26
N ILE A 155 21.64 43.69 31.33
CA ILE A 155 22.73 43.96 32.30
C ILE A 155 23.64 45.14 31.85
N ARG A 156 23.45 45.67 30.64
CA ARG A 156 24.27 46.76 30.06
C ARG A 156 23.53 48.08 29.84
N SER A 157 22.31 48.22 30.34
CA SER A 157 21.60 49.51 30.47
C SER A 157 21.82 50.10 31.86
#